data_AF-A0A1Q3ZJJ1-F1
#
_entry.id   AF-A0A1Q3ZJJ1-F1
#
_cell.length_a   1.000
_cell.length_b   1.000
_cell.length_c   1.000
_cell.angle_alpha   90.00
_cell.angle_beta   90.00
_cell.angle_gamma   90.00
#
_symmetry.space_group_name_H-M   'P 1'
#
loop_
_entity.id
_entity.type
_entity.pdbx_description
1 polymer ?
#
loop_
_entity_poly.entity_id
_entity_poly.type
_entity_poly.pdbx_seq_one_letter_code
_entity_poly.pdbx_strand_id
1 'polypeptide(L)'
;MKNKWILFFFLNFSSVLFSQSEICFFYKSEFSKLIKDGNLKEALSVYNNLIYVCGEKEIQPQMNDQLLKLAENKKVLLTETYDGTFHYFFKSGTENAFYAKSFFAGDTSLLAEVPALKKHYQKYADFLAALHLKGFDNEYIEVFEEHGLICVRNKEEVRYLVDYKMNKVINEPFVSFLPLTNDLIFCVAVTDNEVATLYSLSQRKFITPVTSPAIQILQTGEFTGLASYLSENKKYKICDFSGKVHLEELDTVIFYPEERKIVIRTNQGFRLLNPQLKPQIDFSKEIIPLNIGTKLFWYAKQSDNIKTVYDNNCHPVISSPQFTDIIPAKENYVAAAKGGKYGILELDTQKEVIPFEYLDVIFITETVFALRTPKYWEFVDEQYNEIGGIDNLKIRPLNTEGKIYIQSEEKGKIAVYDLTGKKILQPLYDSVSYDHSMKRFTVVQNGKESFVEVE
;
A
#
# COMPACT_ATOMS: atom_id res chain seq x y z
N MET A 1 -36.42 9.80 28.23
CA MET A 1 -35.89 8.59 28.90
C MET A 1 -35.28 7.68 27.85
N LYS A 2 -33.98 7.36 28.03
CA LYS A 2 -33.17 6.33 27.37
C LYS A 2 -33.00 6.38 25.83
N ASN A 3 -32.18 7.33 25.38
CA ASN A 3 -31.34 7.15 24.18
C ASN A 3 -30.14 6.28 24.56
N LYS A 4 -29.93 5.15 23.89
CA LYS A 4 -28.66 4.41 23.92
C LYS A 4 -27.90 4.74 22.65
N TRP A 5 -26.77 5.41 22.81
CA TRP A 5 -25.74 5.58 21.80
C TRP A 5 -24.87 4.32 21.79
N ILE A 6 -24.56 3.79 20.61
CA ILE A 6 -23.50 2.80 20.43
C ILE A 6 -22.27 3.56 19.94
N LEU A 7 -21.22 3.50 20.75
CA LEU A 7 -19.91 4.10 20.55
C LEU A 7 -19.04 3.09 19.77
N PHE A 8 -18.57 3.44 18.58
CA PHE A 8 -17.54 2.65 17.89
C PHE A 8 -16.15 3.18 18.27
N PHE A 9 -15.34 2.33 18.90
CA PHE A 9 -13.90 2.56 19.05
C PHE A 9 -13.21 2.24 17.72
N PHE A 10 -12.57 3.23 17.11
CA PHE A 10 -11.56 2.99 16.09
C PHE A 10 -10.21 2.78 16.79
N LEU A 11 -9.73 1.54 16.81
CA LEU A 11 -8.31 1.25 17.03
C LEU A 11 -7.58 1.44 15.70
N ASN A 12 -6.68 2.40 15.68
CA ASN A 12 -5.77 2.71 14.58
C ASN A 12 -4.88 1.49 14.26
N PHE A 13 -5.15 0.82 13.14
CA PHE A 13 -4.13 0.03 12.43
C PHE A 13 -3.70 0.82 11.21
N SER A 14 -2.62 1.57 11.36
CA SER A 14 -1.85 2.07 10.20
C SER A 14 -0.88 0.97 9.79
N SER A 15 -0.80 0.72 8.48
CA SER A 15 0.03 -0.28 7.79
C SER A 15 -0.48 -1.74 7.78
N VAL A 16 -1.38 -2.03 6.83
CA VAL A 16 -1.44 -3.36 6.20
C VAL A 16 -1.07 -3.16 4.73
N LEU A 17 0.13 -3.62 4.36
CA LEU A 17 0.58 -3.76 2.98
C LEU A 17 -0.19 -4.93 2.35
N PHE A 18 -0.96 -4.66 1.31
CA PHE A 18 -1.61 -5.69 0.50
C PHE A 18 -0.56 -6.34 -0.40
N SER A 19 -0.31 -7.64 -0.20
CA SER A 19 0.41 -8.46 -1.18
C SER A 19 -0.47 -8.70 -2.39
N GLN A 20 0.06 -8.49 -3.59
CA GLN A 20 -0.65 -8.71 -4.84
C GLN A 20 -1.02 -10.20 -5.03
N SER A 21 -2.31 -10.49 -4.89
CA SER A 21 -3.02 -11.41 -5.77
C SER A 21 -4.14 -10.60 -6.40
N GLU A 22 -3.96 -10.20 -7.66
CA GLU A 22 -4.88 -9.50 -8.56
C GLU A 22 -6.19 -8.99 -7.91
N ILE A 23 -6.11 -7.79 -7.34
CA ILE A 23 -7.30 -7.03 -6.95
C ILE A 23 -7.69 -6.18 -8.17
N CYS A 24 -8.59 -6.70 -9.00
CA CYS A 24 -9.28 -5.92 -10.02
C CYS A 24 -10.29 -4.98 -9.34
N PHE A 25 -9.90 -3.74 -9.05
CA PHE A 25 -10.84 -2.63 -8.98
C PHE A 25 -10.95 -1.99 -10.37
N PHE A 26 -12.17 -1.57 -10.75
CA PHE A 26 -12.67 -1.19 -12.10
C PHE A 26 -13.04 -2.43 -12.95
N TYR A 27 -14.31 -2.78 -13.22
CA TYR A 27 -15.39 -2.06 -13.91
C TYR A 27 -16.76 -2.29 -13.22
N LYS A 28 -17.17 -1.43 -12.28
CA LYS A 28 -18.44 -1.63 -11.56
C LYS A 28 -19.68 -1.34 -12.43
N SER A 29 -19.60 -0.46 -13.44
CA SER A 29 -20.79 -0.02 -14.19
C SER A 29 -21.22 -0.98 -15.30
N GLU A 30 -20.30 -1.43 -16.15
CA GLU A 30 -20.60 -2.28 -17.31
C GLU A 30 -20.90 -3.73 -16.91
N PHE A 31 -20.11 -4.31 -15.99
CA PHE A 31 -20.38 -5.65 -15.48
C PHE A 31 -21.70 -5.71 -14.71
N SER A 32 -21.98 -4.72 -13.85
CA SER A 32 -23.26 -4.66 -13.13
C SER A 32 -24.44 -4.49 -14.08
N LYS A 33 -24.26 -3.84 -15.24
CA LYS A 33 -25.29 -3.71 -16.27
C LYS A 33 -25.56 -5.06 -16.94
N LEU A 34 -24.52 -5.77 -17.38
CA LEU A 34 -24.64 -7.10 -18.00
C LEU A 34 -25.30 -8.12 -17.07
N ILE A 35 -25.00 -8.07 -15.76
CA ILE A 35 -25.63 -8.93 -14.75
C ILE A 35 -27.09 -8.55 -14.52
N LYS A 36 -27.41 -7.25 -14.42
CA LYS A 36 -28.81 -6.78 -14.27
C LYS A 36 -29.68 -7.17 -15.47
N ASP A 37 -29.09 -7.22 -16.66
CA ASP A 37 -29.77 -7.57 -17.91
C ASP A 37 -29.88 -9.10 -18.13
N GLY A 38 -29.43 -9.92 -17.17
CA GLY A 38 -29.55 -11.39 -17.21
C GLY A 38 -28.60 -12.08 -18.17
N ASN A 39 -27.58 -11.38 -18.70
CA ASN A 39 -26.72 -11.87 -19.76
C ASN A 39 -25.39 -12.42 -19.24
N LEU A 40 -25.48 -13.45 -18.40
CA LEU A 40 -24.34 -14.07 -17.72
C LEU A 40 -23.31 -14.64 -18.71
N LYS A 41 -23.76 -15.20 -19.83
CA LYS A 41 -22.88 -15.82 -20.84
C LYS A 41 -21.97 -14.79 -21.54
N GLU A 42 -22.50 -13.61 -21.83
CA GLU A 42 -21.73 -12.51 -22.41
C GLU A 42 -20.75 -11.92 -21.40
N ALA A 43 -21.20 -11.69 -20.16
CA ALA A 43 -20.33 -11.25 -19.06
C ALA A 43 -19.13 -12.19 -18.86
N LEU A 44 -19.36 -13.51 -18.87
CA LEU A 44 -18.29 -14.50 -18.74
C LEU A 44 -17.36 -14.58 -19.97
N SER A 45 -17.83 -14.20 -21.16
CA SER A 45 -17.03 -14.22 -22.39
C SER A 45 -16.09 -13.02 -22.52
N VAL A 46 -16.47 -11.88 -21.92
CA VAL A 46 -15.69 -10.64 -21.94
C VAL A 46 -14.56 -10.67 -20.90
N TYR A 47 -14.81 -11.27 -19.73
CA TYR A 47 -13.86 -11.30 -18.62
C TYR A 47 -13.34 -12.73 -18.44
N ASN A 48 -12.35 -13.11 -19.25
CA ASN A 48 -11.73 -14.45 -19.27
C ASN A 48 -10.85 -14.76 -18.04
N ASN A 49 -10.69 -13.83 -17.09
CA ASN A 49 -9.93 -14.01 -15.86
C ASN A 49 -10.77 -13.66 -14.63
N LEU A 50 -10.41 -14.29 -13.51
CA LEU A 50 -11.04 -14.30 -12.19
C LEU A 50 -12.11 -13.21 -11.93
N ILE A 51 -13.36 -13.63 -11.80
CA ILE A 51 -14.48 -12.72 -11.50
C ILE A 51 -14.80 -12.81 -10.01
N TYR A 52 -14.59 -11.72 -9.27
CA TYR A 52 -15.15 -11.52 -7.93
C TYR A 52 -16.50 -10.82 -8.05
N VAL A 53 -17.58 -11.51 -7.67
CA VAL A 53 -18.91 -10.89 -7.54
C VAL A 53 -19.27 -10.85 -6.06
N CYS A 54 -19.47 -9.65 -5.53
CA CYS A 54 -20.02 -9.41 -4.20
C CYS A 54 -21.28 -8.53 -4.38
N GLY A 55 -22.44 -8.98 -3.90
CA GLY A 55 -23.69 -8.25 -4.07
C GLY A 55 -24.58 -8.35 -2.83
N GLU A 56 -25.06 -7.20 -2.34
CA GLU A 56 -25.84 -7.09 -1.10
C GLU A 56 -27.36 -7.35 -1.25
N LYS A 57 -27.85 -7.91 -2.37
CA LYS A 57 -29.30 -8.15 -2.57
C LYS A 57 -29.61 -9.41 -3.37
N GLU A 58 -30.76 -10.01 -3.01
CA GLU A 58 -31.36 -11.19 -3.63
C GLU A 58 -31.15 -11.26 -5.15
N ILE A 59 -30.44 -12.30 -5.56
CA ILE A 59 -30.29 -12.68 -6.97
C ILE A 59 -31.61 -13.32 -7.42
N GLN A 60 -32.05 -12.98 -8.63
CA GLN A 60 -33.25 -13.58 -9.26
C GLN A 60 -33.15 -15.12 -9.22
N PRO A 61 -34.20 -15.86 -8.81
CA PRO A 61 -34.17 -17.33 -8.66
C PRO A 61 -33.65 -18.09 -9.89
N GLN A 62 -33.88 -17.57 -11.09
CA GLN A 62 -33.43 -18.16 -12.35
C GLN A 62 -31.89 -18.14 -12.52
N MET A 63 -31.18 -17.20 -11.88
CA MET A 63 -29.71 -17.17 -11.85
C MET A 63 -29.14 -18.21 -10.89
N ASN A 64 -29.84 -18.54 -9.80
CA ASN A 64 -29.38 -19.59 -8.86
C ASN A 64 -29.30 -20.95 -9.54
N ASP A 65 -30.31 -21.34 -10.34
CA ASP A 65 -30.29 -22.61 -11.07
C ASP A 65 -29.15 -22.70 -12.11
N GLN A 66 -28.81 -21.57 -12.75
CA GLN A 66 -27.70 -21.52 -13.72
C GLN A 66 -26.34 -21.59 -13.03
N LEU A 67 -26.20 -20.92 -11.87
CA LEU A 67 -24.99 -20.96 -11.05
C LEU A 67 -24.78 -22.33 -10.40
N LEU A 68 -25.86 -22.98 -9.94
CA LEU A 68 -25.83 -24.36 -9.43
C LEU A 68 -25.39 -25.36 -10.51
N LYS A 69 -25.93 -25.28 -11.73
CA LYS A 69 -25.48 -26.10 -12.87
C LYS A 69 -24.02 -25.86 -13.27
N LEU A 70 -23.49 -24.65 -13.05
CA LEU A 70 -22.07 -24.34 -13.27
C LEU A 70 -21.17 -24.88 -12.15
N ALA A 71 -21.66 -24.90 -10.91
CA ALA A 71 -20.99 -25.50 -9.76
C ALA A 71 -20.91 -27.04 -9.90
N GLU A 72 -21.99 -27.69 -10.35
CA GLU A 72 -22.02 -29.14 -10.65
C GLU A 72 -20.97 -29.55 -11.71
N ASN A 73 -20.69 -28.65 -12.66
CA ASN A 73 -19.66 -28.85 -13.69
C ASN A 73 -18.23 -28.48 -13.23
N LYS A 74 -18.00 -28.33 -11.92
CA LYS A 74 -16.70 -28.03 -11.27
C LYS A 74 -16.04 -26.72 -11.71
N LYS A 75 -16.82 -25.75 -12.17
CA LYS A 75 -16.29 -24.44 -12.61
C LYS A 75 -16.47 -23.32 -11.58
N VAL A 76 -17.29 -23.55 -10.54
CA VAL A 76 -17.62 -22.53 -9.54
C VAL A 76 -17.64 -23.11 -8.11
N LEU A 77 -17.09 -22.39 -7.14
CA LEU A 77 -17.26 -22.63 -5.70
C LEU A 77 -18.23 -21.58 -5.13
N LEU A 78 -19.20 -22.00 -4.32
CA LEU A 78 -20.17 -21.13 -3.63
C LEU A 78 -19.87 -21.13 -2.13
N THR A 79 -19.92 -19.96 -1.49
CA THR A 79 -19.90 -19.85 -0.02
C THR A 79 -20.82 -18.73 0.44
N GLU A 80 -21.51 -18.94 1.56
CA GLU A 80 -22.42 -17.99 2.21
C GLU A 80 -21.73 -17.38 3.42
N THR A 81 -21.89 -16.08 3.63
CA THR A 81 -21.32 -15.35 4.77
C THR A 81 -22.35 -15.05 5.85
N TYR A 82 -21.87 -14.64 7.02
CA TYR A 82 -22.65 -14.42 8.24
C TYR A 82 -23.82 -13.42 8.09
N ASP A 83 -23.74 -12.50 7.12
CA ASP A 83 -24.80 -11.52 6.85
C ASP A 83 -25.78 -11.96 5.74
N GLY A 84 -25.67 -13.21 5.26
CA GLY A 84 -26.49 -13.74 4.17
C GLY A 84 -25.96 -13.39 2.77
N THR A 85 -24.75 -12.83 2.66
CA THR A 85 -24.14 -12.53 1.36
C THR A 85 -23.46 -13.76 0.77
N PHE A 86 -23.73 -14.07 -0.49
CA PHE A 86 -23.10 -15.17 -1.22
C PHE A 86 -21.86 -14.69 -1.98
N HIS A 87 -20.77 -15.45 -1.87
CA HIS A 87 -19.55 -15.27 -2.67
C HIS A 87 -19.39 -16.43 -3.65
N TYR A 88 -18.99 -16.08 -4.87
CA TYR A 88 -18.77 -17.01 -5.98
C TYR A 88 -17.31 -16.97 -6.40
N PHE A 89 -16.69 -18.14 -6.57
CA PHE A 89 -15.32 -18.28 -7.07
C PHE A 89 -15.30 -19.07 -8.37
N PHE A 90 -14.69 -18.57 -9.43
CA PHE A 90 -14.60 -19.25 -10.72
C PHE A 90 -13.22 -19.88 -10.93
N LYS A 91 -13.18 -21.08 -11.53
CA LYS A 91 -11.94 -21.77 -11.90
C LYS A 91 -11.40 -21.21 -13.23
N SER A 92 -10.24 -20.55 -13.19
CA SER A 92 -9.45 -20.22 -14.38
C SER A 92 -8.58 -21.43 -14.81
N GLY A 93 -8.20 -21.49 -16.08
CA GLY A 93 -7.57 -22.64 -16.73
C GLY A 93 -6.20 -23.06 -16.18
N THR A 94 -5.90 -24.34 -16.47
CA THR A 94 -4.64 -25.11 -16.37
C THR A 94 -3.89 -25.29 -15.05
N GLU A 95 -4.23 -24.65 -13.93
CA GLU A 95 -3.60 -24.98 -12.64
C GLU A 95 -4.60 -25.41 -11.56
N ASN A 96 -4.22 -26.45 -10.80
CA ASN A 96 -5.05 -27.12 -9.80
C ASN A 96 -5.04 -26.39 -8.44
N ALA A 97 -5.33 -25.09 -8.42
CA ALA A 97 -5.41 -24.33 -7.17
C ALA A 97 -6.88 -24.02 -6.83
N PHE A 98 -7.33 -24.51 -5.67
CA PHE A 98 -8.51 -23.96 -4.98
C PHE A 98 -7.99 -23.15 -3.79
N TYR A 99 -8.14 -21.83 -3.82
CA TYR A 99 -8.06 -21.03 -2.60
C TYR A 99 -9.36 -21.22 -1.83
N ALA A 100 -9.38 -22.19 -0.91
CA ALA A 100 -10.50 -22.36 0.01
C ALA A 100 -10.42 -21.28 1.10
N LYS A 101 -11.09 -20.15 0.89
CA LYS A 101 -11.38 -19.21 1.98
C LYS A 101 -12.59 -19.76 2.75
N SER A 102 -12.34 -20.22 3.98
CA SER A 102 -13.29 -20.50 5.07
C SER A 102 -14.72 -20.96 4.67
N PHE A 103 -15.01 -22.25 4.87
CA PHE A 103 -16.40 -22.72 4.97
C PHE A 103 -16.87 -22.57 6.42
N PHE A 104 -17.96 -21.84 6.63
CA PHE A 104 -18.67 -21.82 7.90
C PHE A 104 -19.65 -23.00 7.90
N ALA A 105 -19.41 -24.00 8.75
CA ALA A 105 -20.31 -25.14 8.91
C ALA A 105 -21.53 -24.76 9.76
N GLY A 106 -22.34 -23.81 9.30
CA GLY A 106 -23.64 -23.48 9.90
C GLY A 106 -24.79 -24.29 9.29
N ASP A 107 -24.67 -24.69 8.03
CA ASP A 107 -25.67 -25.53 7.35
C ASP A 107 -25.02 -26.68 6.58
N THR A 108 -25.19 -27.89 7.11
CA THR A 108 -24.68 -29.14 6.50
C THR A 108 -25.50 -29.64 5.32
N SER A 109 -26.60 -28.96 4.96
CA SER A 109 -27.48 -29.35 3.85
C SER A 109 -26.75 -29.38 2.49
N LEU A 110 -25.86 -28.42 2.22
CA LEU A 110 -25.06 -28.33 0.98
C LEU A 110 -23.99 -29.43 0.85
N LEU A 111 -23.40 -29.89 1.96
CA LEU A 111 -22.42 -31.00 1.94
C LEU A 111 -23.08 -32.37 1.69
N ALA A 112 -24.40 -32.49 1.91
CA ALA A 112 -25.14 -33.71 1.62
C ALA A 112 -25.34 -33.93 0.11
N GLU A 113 -25.33 -32.87 -0.70
CA GLU A 113 -25.68 -32.93 -2.12
C GLU A 113 -24.48 -33.14 -3.06
N VAL A 114 -23.24 -33.07 -2.56
CA VAL A 114 -22.02 -33.27 -3.38
C VAL A 114 -21.12 -34.37 -2.79
N PRO A 115 -21.34 -35.65 -3.15
CA PRO A 115 -20.62 -36.80 -2.59
C PRO A 115 -19.08 -36.73 -2.69
N ALA A 116 -18.56 -36.03 -3.70
CA ALA A 116 -17.12 -35.84 -3.89
C ALA A 116 -16.48 -34.94 -2.82
N LEU A 117 -17.16 -33.86 -2.40
CA LEU A 117 -16.68 -32.98 -1.33
C LEU A 117 -16.74 -33.70 0.01
N LYS A 118 -17.82 -34.45 0.27
CA LYS A 118 -17.96 -35.26 1.50
C LYS A 118 -16.81 -36.25 1.69
N LYS A 119 -16.46 -37.01 0.65
CA LYS A 119 -15.33 -37.97 0.71
C LYS A 119 -13.98 -37.26 0.92
N HIS A 120 -13.81 -36.09 0.33
CA HIS A 120 -12.58 -35.29 0.42
C HIS A 120 -12.37 -34.73 1.84
N TYR A 121 -13.41 -34.16 2.44
CA TYR A 121 -13.35 -33.60 3.80
C TYR A 121 -13.38 -34.66 4.91
N GLN A 122 -14.04 -35.82 4.68
CA GLN A 122 -14.05 -36.92 5.65
C GLN A 122 -12.63 -37.40 6.00
N LYS A 123 -11.71 -37.43 5.01
CA LYS A 123 -10.31 -37.78 5.25
C LYS A 123 -9.63 -36.84 6.26
N TYR A 124 -9.96 -35.55 6.22
CA TYR A 124 -9.41 -34.56 7.16
C TYR A 124 -10.08 -34.64 8.53
N ALA A 125 -11.39 -34.90 8.58
CA ALA A 125 -12.11 -35.12 9.84
C ALA A 125 -11.57 -36.37 10.57
N ASP A 126 -11.37 -37.48 9.85
CA ASP A 126 -10.79 -38.72 10.39
C ASP A 126 -9.35 -38.49 10.88
N PHE A 127 -8.58 -37.70 10.15
CA PHE A 127 -7.22 -37.31 10.50
C PHE A 127 -7.17 -36.44 11.77
N LEU A 128 -8.02 -35.41 11.87
CA LEU A 128 -8.10 -34.55 13.06
C LEU A 128 -8.60 -35.32 14.29
N ALA A 129 -9.53 -36.26 14.10
CA ALA A 129 -9.96 -37.18 15.16
C ALA A 129 -8.81 -38.08 15.64
N ALA A 130 -7.93 -38.53 14.73
CA ALA A 130 -6.78 -39.38 15.04
C ALA A 130 -5.66 -38.65 15.81
N LEU A 131 -5.56 -37.33 15.71
CA LEU A 131 -4.57 -36.53 16.43
C LEU A 131 -4.88 -36.34 17.93
N HIS A 132 -5.99 -36.90 18.44
CA HIS A 132 -6.42 -36.77 19.85
C HIS A 132 -6.44 -35.32 20.37
N LEU A 133 -6.64 -34.36 19.48
CA LEU A 133 -6.78 -32.95 19.80
C LEU A 133 -8.13 -32.74 20.51
N LYS A 134 -8.19 -33.04 21.81
CA LYS A 134 -9.37 -32.83 22.65
C LYS A 134 -9.65 -31.32 22.73
N GLY A 135 -10.86 -30.91 22.35
CA GLY A 135 -11.34 -29.52 22.50
C GLY A 135 -11.51 -28.72 21.20
N PHE A 136 -11.26 -29.32 20.04
CA PHE A 136 -11.50 -28.69 18.74
C PHE A 136 -12.91 -29.02 18.25
N ASP A 137 -13.72 -28.00 17.98
CA ASP A 137 -14.92 -28.17 17.15
C ASP A 137 -14.51 -28.17 15.68
N ASN A 138 -15.13 -29.05 14.89
CA ASN A 138 -14.90 -29.15 13.43
C ASN A 138 -15.38 -27.91 12.64
N GLU A 139 -15.83 -26.86 13.31
CA GLU A 139 -16.51 -25.71 12.69
C GLU A 139 -15.55 -24.76 11.96
N TYR A 140 -14.22 -24.87 12.17
CA TYR A 140 -13.24 -23.93 11.61
C TYR A 140 -11.92 -24.60 11.18
N ILE A 141 -11.93 -25.19 9.98
CA ILE A 141 -10.75 -25.78 9.34
C ILE A 141 -10.41 -25.00 8.07
N GLU A 142 -9.25 -24.34 8.04
CA GLU A 142 -8.66 -23.74 6.84
C GLU A 142 -7.63 -24.73 6.27
N VAL A 143 -7.96 -25.39 5.15
CA VAL A 143 -7.10 -26.42 4.56
C VAL A 143 -6.20 -25.81 3.48
N PHE A 144 -4.87 -26.00 3.61
CA PHE A 144 -3.88 -25.59 2.62
C PHE A 144 -3.31 -26.84 1.92
N GLU A 145 -4.10 -27.42 1.02
CA GLU A 145 -3.83 -28.75 0.45
C GLU A 145 -2.50 -28.86 -0.30
N GLU A 146 -2.15 -27.81 -1.05
CA GLU A 146 -0.97 -27.78 -1.92
C GLU A 146 0.33 -28.10 -1.16
N HIS A 147 0.37 -27.77 0.13
CA HIS A 147 1.57 -27.91 0.95
C HIS A 147 1.50 -29.04 1.97
N GLY A 148 0.42 -29.80 2.00
CA GLY A 148 0.26 -30.85 3.02
C GLY A 148 -0.08 -30.32 4.42
N LEU A 149 -0.55 -29.07 4.52
CA LEU A 149 -0.77 -28.40 5.79
C LEU A 149 -2.25 -28.05 6.02
N ILE A 150 -2.64 -28.02 7.29
CA ILE A 150 -3.98 -27.62 7.72
C ILE A 150 -3.83 -26.59 8.83
N CYS A 151 -4.47 -25.44 8.68
CA CYS A 151 -4.69 -24.50 9.77
C CYS A 151 -6.01 -24.88 10.44
N VAL A 152 -5.93 -25.31 11.70
CA VAL A 152 -7.10 -25.70 12.49
C VAL A 152 -7.31 -24.64 13.56
N ARG A 153 -8.53 -24.13 13.70
CA ARG A 153 -8.88 -23.19 14.76
C ARG A 153 -9.68 -23.91 15.84
N ASN A 154 -9.36 -23.68 17.12
CA ASN A 154 -10.17 -24.19 18.24
C ASN A 154 -11.30 -23.20 18.61
N LYS A 155 -12.14 -23.57 19.60
CA LYS A 155 -13.26 -22.73 20.08
C LYS A 155 -12.83 -21.41 20.73
N GLU A 156 -11.56 -21.29 21.11
CA GLU A 156 -10.96 -20.09 21.72
C GLU A 156 -10.29 -19.21 20.65
N GLU A 157 -10.60 -19.43 19.37
CA GLU A 157 -10.00 -18.75 18.20
C GLU A 157 -8.49 -18.99 18.01
N VAL A 158 -7.93 -19.96 18.73
CA VAL A 158 -6.52 -20.31 18.64
C VAL A 158 -6.25 -21.15 17.40
N ARG A 159 -5.29 -20.73 16.58
CA ARG A 159 -4.91 -21.44 15.35
C ARG A 159 -3.71 -22.36 15.57
N TYR A 160 -3.78 -23.54 14.97
CA TYR A 160 -2.76 -24.58 15.01
C TYR A 160 -2.43 -25.00 13.58
N LEU A 161 -1.14 -25.16 13.31
CA LEU A 161 -0.69 -25.58 11.98
C LEU A 161 -0.34 -27.06 12.07
N VAL A 162 -0.96 -27.87 11.23
CA VAL A 162 -0.84 -29.32 11.27
C VAL A 162 -0.30 -29.80 9.94
N ASP A 163 0.80 -30.55 9.97
CA ASP A 163 1.29 -31.27 8.80
C ASP A 163 0.57 -32.61 8.75
N TYR A 164 -0.43 -32.70 7.87
CA TYR A 164 -1.24 -33.91 7.77
C TYR A 164 -0.52 -35.06 7.07
N LYS A 165 0.54 -34.77 6.32
CA LYS A 165 1.41 -35.79 5.73
C LYS A 165 2.32 -36.41 6.79
N MET A 166 2.66 -35.68 7.85
CA MET A 166 3.49 -36.17 8.96
C MET A 166 2.68 -36.65 10.18
N ASN A 167 1.37 -36.44 10.20
CA ASN A 167 0.55 -36.68 11.39
C ASN A 167 1.11 -35.96 12.64
N LYS A 168 1.55 -34.71 12.46
CA LYS A 168 2.21 -33.92 13.50
C LYS A 168 1.68 -32.49 13.54
N VAL A 169 1.36 -32.01 14.74
CA VAL A 169 1.13 -30.58 15.00
C VAL A 169 2.47 -29.86 14.89
N ILE A 170 2.56 -28.92 13.95
CA ILE A 170 3.79 -28.19 13.66
C ILE A 170 4.04 -27.13 14.73
N ASN A 171 3.01 -26.39 15.16
CA ASN A 171 3.17 -25.29 16.11
C ASN A 171 2.07 -25.20 17.18
N GLU A 172 2.45 -24.57 18.29
CA GLU A 172 1.59 -24.01 19.33
C GLU A 172 0.87 -22.72 18.84
N PRO A 173 -0.07 -22.14 19.62
CA PRO A 173 -1.00 -21.08 19.20
C PRO A 173 -0.39 -19.99 18.32
N PHE A 174 -0.98 -19.72 17.16
CA PHE A 174 -0.57 -18.61 16.29
C PHE A 174 -1.73 -17.70 15.91
N VAL A 175 -1.44 -16.42 15.62
CA VAL A 175 -2.46 -15.39 15.34
C VAL A 175 -2.67 -15.20 13.84
N SER A 176 -1.61 -15.28 13.04
CA SER A 176 -1.72 -15.14 11.59
C SER A 176 -0.79 -16.07 10.83
N PHE A 177 -1.24 -16.41 9.64
CA PHE A 177 -0.55 -17.25 8.68
C PHE A 177 -0.49 -16.49 7.36
N LEU A 178 0.71 -16.37 6.79
CA LEU A 178 0.90 -15.81 5.46
C LEU A 178 1.75 -16.81 4.66
N PRO A 179 1.19 -17.45 3.61
CA PRO A 179 2.02 -18.25 2.70
C PRO A 179 3.02 -17.31 2.05
N LEU A 180 4.32 -17.60 2.22
CA LEU A 180 5.37 -16.70 1.73
C LEU A 180 5.81 -17.04 0.32
N THR A 181 6.02 -18.33 0.07
CA THR A 181 6.38 -18.93 -1.22
C THR A 181 5.82 -20.37 -1.25
N ASN A 182 5.97 -21.08 -2.36
CA ASN A 182 5.63 -22.51 -2.44
C ASN A 182 6.36 -23.38 -1.39
N ASP A 183 7.49 -22.88 -0.87
CA ASP A 183 8.40 -23.59 0.04
C ASP A 183 8.55 -22.95 1.43
N LEU A 184 7.94 -21.79 1.68
CA LEU A 184 8.00 -21.09 2.95
C LEU A 184 6.65 -20.56 3.39
N ILE A 185 6.42 -20.70 4.69
CA ILE A 185 5.25 -20.21 5.38
C ILE A 185 5.70 -19.30 6.52
N PHE A 186 5.06 -18.14 6.61
CA PHE A 186 5.15 -17.31 7.79
C PHE A 186 4.10 -17.74 8.80
N CYS A 187 4.52 -18.05 10.02
CA CYS A 187 3.63 -18.29 11.14
C CYS A 187 3.96 -17.30 12.26
N VAL A 188 3.03 -16.41 12.58
CA VAL A 188 3.18 -15.53 13.74
C VAL A 188 2.63 -16.25 14.96
N ALA A 189 3.48 -16.96 15.70
CA ALA A 189 3.10 -17.54 16.98
C ALA A 189 2.95 -16.42 18.01
N VAL A 190 1.82 -16.35 18.70
CA VAL A 190 1.67 -15.42 19.82
C VAL A 190 1.89 -16.21 21.09
N THR A 191 3.12 -16.12 21.58
CA THR A 191 3.45 -16.37 22.98
C THR A 191 3.42 -15.03 23.71
N ASP A 192 3.50 -15.06 25.05
CA ASP A 192 3.58 -13.84 25.89
C ASP A 192 4.72 -12.86 25.50
N ASN A 193 5.62 -13.27 24.60
CA ASN A 193 6.76 -12.50 24.09
C ASN A 193 6.68 -12.14 22.58
N GLU A 194 5.53 -12.27 21.91
CA GLU A 194 5.32 -11.90 20.48
C GLU A 194 6.41 -12.44 19.52
N VAL A 195 6.57 -13.77 19.47
CA VAL A 195 7.62 -14.42 18.66
C VAL A 195 7.09 -14.85 17.29
N ALA A 196 7.42 -14.10 16.25
CA ALA A 196 7.16 -14.55 14.88
C ALA A 196 8.17 -15.63 14.47
N THR A 197 7.69 -16.70 13.82
CA THR A 197 8.54 -17.83 13.41
C THR A 197 8.32 -18.16 11.93
N LEU A 198 9.42 -18.30 11.19
CA LEU A 198 9.40 -18.77 9.81
C LEU A 198 9.42 -20.31 9.78
N TYR A 199 8.49 -20.93 9.06
CA TYR A 199 8.45 -22.37 8.83
C TYR A 199 8.77 -22.67 7.36
N SER A 200 9.83 -23.46 7.10
CA SER A 200 10.12 -23.94 5.75
C SER A 200 9.32 -25.21 5.48
N LEU A 201 8.53 -25.20 4.41
CA LEU A 201 7.80 -26.36 3.92
C LEU A 201 8.72 -27.44 3.35
N SER A 202 9.69 -27.04 2.52
CA SER A 202 10.61 -27.99 1.90
C SER A 202 11.56 -28.64 2.91
N GLN A 203 11.97 -27.89 3.94
CA GLN A 203 12.84 -28.42 5.00
C GLN A 203 12.07 -28.98 6.20
N ARG A 204 10.76 -28.77 6.27
CA ARG A 204 9.85 -29.16 7.36
C ARG A 204 10.39 -28.82 8.76
N LYS A 205 10.93 -27.62 8.91
CA LYS A 205 11.47 -27.13 10.19
C LYS A 205 11.24 -25.63 10.35
N PHE A 206 11.17 -25.18 11.59
CA PHE A 206 11.28 -23.77 11.92
C PHE A 206 12.70 -23.29 11.65
N ILE A 207 12.81 -22.14 10.98
CA ILE A 207 14.09 -21.59 10.55
C ILE A 207 14.70 -20.77 11.69
N THR A 208 13.92 -19.93 12.37
CA THR A 208 14.41 -19.12 13.50
C THR A 208 13.25 -18.59 14.35
N PRO A 209 13.32 -18.65 15.69
CA PRO A 209 12.45 -17.84 16.55
C PRO A 209 12.91 -16.38 16.44
N VAL A 210 12.02 -15.50 15.98
CA VAL A 210 12.29 -14.06 15.92
C VAL A 210 11.44 -13.40 16.99
N THR A 211 12.09 -12.96 18.06
CA THR A 211 11.44 -12.39 19.26
C THR A 211 11.02 -10.93 19.08
N SER A 212 10.64 -10.54 17.86
CA SER A 212 10.39 -9.12 17.57
C SER A 212 9.20 -8.90 16.62
N PRO A 213 8.30 -7.97 16.97
CA PRO A 213 7.08 -7.68 16.20
C PRO A 213 7.34 -6.99 14.85
N ALA A 214 8.57 -6.58 14.55
CA ALA A 214 8.92 -5.88 13.31
C ALA A 214 9.72 -6.78 12.36
N ILE A 215 9.03 -7.74 11.73
CA ILE A 215 9.58 -8.48 10.59
C ILE A 215 9.05 -7.87 9.30
N GLN A 216 9.94 -7.40 8.44
CA GLN A 216 9.62 -7.12 7.05
C GLN A 216 10.13 -8.27 6.19
N ILE A 217 9.20 -8.97 5.54
CA ILE A 217 9.50 -10.08 4.63
C ILE A 217 9.30 -9.57 3.21
N LEU A 218 10.31 -9.75 2.38
CA LEU A 218 10.24 -9.44 0.96
C LEU A 218 9.86 -10.69 0.16
N GLN A 219 8.79 -10.58 -0.63
CA GLN A 219 8.24 -11.69 -1.41
C GLN A 219 8.31 -11.47 -2.92
N THR A 220 8.91 -10.37 -3.41
CA THR A 220 8.84 -10.01 -4.82
C THR A 220 10.12 -10.36 -5.58
N GLY A 221 9.97 -11.13 -6.66
CA GLY A 221 11.01 -11.38 -7.66
C GLY A 221 12.35 -11.84 -7.07
N GLU A 222 13.41 -11.08 -7.36
CA GLU A 222 14.80 -11.39 -6.98
C GLU A 222 15.11 -11.23 -5.49
N PHE A 223 14.18 -10.70 -4.68
CA PHE A 223 14.32 -10.65 -3.24
C PHE A 223 13.85 -11.90 -2.51
N THR A 224 13.32 -12.89 -3.25
CA THR A 224 12.93 -14.16 -2.65
C THR A 224 14.12 -14.76 -1.92
N GLY A 225 14.00 -14.85 -0.60
CA GLY A 225 15.08 -15.34 0.23
C GLY A 225 15.43 -14.42 1.40
N LEU A 226 15.10 -13.13 1.38
CA LEU A 226 15.56 -12.18 2.41
C LEU A 226 14.45 -11.76 3.37
N ALA A 227 14.82 -11.63 4.64
CA ALA A 227 14.00 -11.03 5.68
C ALA A 227 14.84 -10.03 6.49
N SER A 228 14.19 -8.98 7.01
CA SER A 228 14.77 -8.19 8.08
C SER A 228 14.02 -8.38 9.39
N TYR A 229 14.75 -8.38 10.50
CA TYR A 229 14.18 -8.42 11.83
C TYR A 229 14.96 -7.53 12.78
N LEU A 230 14.26 -6.97 13.75
CA LEU A 230 14.86 -6.20 14.84
C LEU A 230 15.35 -7.16 15.94
N SER A 231 16.65 -7.14 16.22
CA SER A 231 17.28 -7.98 17.24
C SER A 231 17.22 -7.34 18.65
N GLU A 232 17.61 -8.10 19.67
CA GLU A 232 17.48 -7.72 21.09
C GLU A 232 18.14 -6.37 21.45
N ASN A 233 19.22 -6.01 20.76
CA ASN A 233 19.92 -4.74 20.95
C ASN A 233 19.24 -3.53 20.24
N LYS A 234 18.03 -3.71 19.73
CA LYS A 234 17.29 -2.73 18.92
C LYS A 234 17.99 -2.36 17.62
N LYS A 235 18.80 -3.27 17.06
CA LYS A 235 19.36 -3.15 15.71
C LYS A 235 18.72 -4.16 14.78
N TYR A 236 18.50 -3.75 13.54
CA TYR A 236 18.01 -4.64 12.49
C TYR A 236 19.13 -5.54 11.98
N LYS A 237 18.74 -6.74 11.58
CA LYS A 237 19.55 -7.71 10.85
C LYS A 237 18.83 -8.08 9.57
N ILE A 238 19.59 -8.31 8.49
CA ILE A 238 19.07 -8.90 7.25
C ILE A 238 19.62 -10.32 7.18
N CYS A 239 18.74 -11.31 7.12
CA CYS A 239 19.09 -12.72 6.98
C CYS A 239 18.42 -13.33 5.75
N ASP A 240 18.97 -14.43 5.28
CA ASP A 240 18.24 -15.26 4.34
C ASP A 240 17.27 -16.23 5.03
N PHE A 241 16.47 -16.94 4.24
CA PHE A 241 15.52 -17.96 4.71
C PHE A 241 16.19 -19.23 5.25
N SER A 242 17.51 -19.36 5.22
CA SER A 242 18.21 -20.38 6.00
C SER A 242 18.52 -19.93 7.43
N GLY A 243 18.23 -18.66 7.75
CA GLY A 243 18.60 -18.00 9.00
C GLY A 243 20.02 -17.43 8.98
N LYS A 244 20.76 -17.55 7.87
CA LYS A 244 22.10 -16.99 7.74
C LYS A 244 22.00 -15.47 7.69
N VAL A 245 22.62 -14.82 8.66
CA VAL A 245 22.73 -13.35 8.72
C VAL A 245 23.72 -12.88 7.66
N HIS A 246 23.30 -11.91 6.84
CA HIS A 246 24.13 -11.28 5.82
C HIS A 246 24.55 -9.87 6.22
N LEU A 247 23.69 -9.13 6.93
CA LEU A 247 23.98 -7.80 7.46
C LEU A 247 23.44 -7.68 8.88
N GLU A 248 24.17 -6.97 9.73
CA GLU A 248 23.84 -6.75 11.14
C GLU A 248 24.17 -5.33 11.60
N GLU A 249 23.77 -5.00 12.83
CA GLU A 249 23.99 -3.67 13.44
C GLU A 249 23.37 -2.50 12.66
N LEU A 250 22.23 -2.75 11.99
CA LEU A 250 21.54 -1.76 11.17
C LEU A 250 20.59 -0.91 12.04
N ASP A 251 20.60 0.40 11.87
CA ASP A 251 19.67 1.32 12.53
C ASP A 251 18.28 1.29 11.88
N THR A 252 18.24 1.07 10.57
CA THR A 252 17.00 1.08 9.78
C THR A 252 17.18 0.20 8.55
N VAL A 253 16.13 -0.51 8.16
CA VAL A 253 16.03 -1.23 6.90
C VAL A 253 14.71 -0.85 6.25
N ILE A 254 14.77 -0.42 4.99
CA ILE A 254 13.59 -0.11 4.18
C ILE A 254 13.74 -0.86 2.86
N PHE A 255 12.75 -1.67 2.56
CA PHE A 255 12.68 -2.43 1.33
C PHE A 255 11.85 -1.69 0.29
N TYR A 256 12.34 -1.66 -0.95
CA TYR A 256 11.69 -1.10 -2.13
C TYR A 256 11.50 -2.25 -3.13
N PRO A 257 10.41 -3.05 -2.96
CA PRO A 257 10.25 -4.32 -3.64
C PRO A 257 10.06 -4.16 -5.15
N GLU A 258 9.39 -3.08 -5.57
CA GLU A 258 9.09 -2.79 -6.98
C GLU A 258 10.36 -2.39 -7.74
N GLU A 259 11.25 -1.67 -7.05
CA GLU A 259 12.45 -1.08 -7.64
C GLU A 259 13.69 -1.94 -7.46
N ARG A 260 13.54 -3.08 -6.80
CA ARG A 260 14.62 -4.00 -6.52
C ARG A 260 15.76 -3.36 -5.72
N LYS A 261 15.42 -2.49 -4.77
CA LYS A 261 16.40 -1.84 -3.87
C LYS A 261 16.12 -2.07 -2.39
N ILE A 262 17.19 -1.93 -1.60
CA ILE A 262 17.15 -1.93 -0.14
C ILE A 262 17.89 -0.71 0.34
N VAL A 263 17.24 0.15 1.10
CA VAL A 263 17.91 1.24 1.82
C VAL A 263 18.19 0.76 3.23
N ILE A 264 19.44 0.83 3.64
CA ILE A 264 19.85 0.57 5.01
C ILE A 264 20.46 1.83 5.62
N ARG A 265 20.30 1.98 6.94
CA ARG A 265 21.01 2.95 7.75
C ARG A 265 21.91 2.23 8.74
N THR A 266 23.13 2.72 8.88
CA THR A 266 24.15 2.25 9.82
C THR A 266 24.71 3.44 10.59
N ASN A 267 25.58 3.18 11.57
CA ASN A 267 26.35 4.23 12.24
C ASN A 267 27.28 5.02 11.30
N GLN A 268 27.60 4.48 10.12
CA GLN A 268 28.43 5.12 9.09
C GLN A 268 27.60 5.94 8.08
N GLY A 269 26.26 5.89 8.16
CA GLY A 269 25.36 6.58 7.24
C GLY A 269 24.42 5.61 6.52
N PHE A 270 23.94 6.03 5.34
CA PHE A 270 22.95 5.31 4.54
C PHE A 270 23.60 4.57 3.38
N ARG A 271 23.08 3.41 3.02
CA ARG A 271 23.50 2.66 1.83
C ARG A 271 22.30 2.20 1.02
N LEU A 272 22.43 2.26 -0.30
CA LEU A 272 21.49 1.67 -1.25
C LEU A 272 22.08 0.37 -1.77
N LEU A 273 21.41 -0.75 -1.51
CA LEU A 273 21.82 -2.09 -1.90
C LEU A 273 20.90 -2.64 -3.00
N ASN A 274 21.43 -3.55 -3.80
CA ASN A 274 20.63 -4.40 -4.67
C ASN A 274 20.09 -5.64 -3.91
N PRO A 275 19.27 -6.52 -4.53
CA PRO A 275 18.73 -7.70 -3.88
C PRO A 275 19.79 -8.71 -3.42
N GLN A 276 20.98 -8.68 -4.03
CA GLN A 276 22.11 -9.52 -3.63
C GLN A 276 22.95 -8.89 -2.52
N LEU A 277 22.44 -7.84 -1.86
CA LEU A 277 23.08 -7.10 -0.77
C LEU A 277 24.41 -6.45 -1.15
N LYS A 278 24.67 -6.28 -2.45
CA LYS A 278 25.85 -5.56 -2.92
C LYS A 278 25.57 -4.07 -2.85
N PRO A 279 26.47 -3.26 -2.26
CA PRO A 279 26.32 -1.81 -2.26
C PRO A 279 26.29 -1.32 -3.71
N GLN A 280 25.29 -0.48 -4.01
CA GLN A 280 25.19 0.25 -5.26
C GLN A 280 25.63 1.69 -5.03
N ILE A 281 25.27 2.25 -3.87
CA ILE A 281 25.70 3.58 -3.48
C ILE A 281 25.85 3.69 -1.95
N ASP A 282 26.93 4.33 -1.51
CA ASP A 282 27.25 4.60 -0.11
C ASP A 282 27.21 6.10 0.20
N PHE A 283 26.55 6.49 1.29
CA PHE A 283 26.39 7.89 1.69
C PHE A 283 26.51 8.09 3.19
N SER A 284 26.99 9.27 3.57
CA SER A 284 27.24 9.59 4.98
C SER A 284 26.00 10.12 5.73
N LYS A 285 25.08 10.84 5.06
CA LYS A 285 24.00 11.55 5.76
C LYS A 285 22.59 11.03 5.49
N GLU A 286 22.17 10.91 4.23
CA GLU A 286 20.76 10.67 3.92
C GLU A 286 20.56 10.09 2.52
N ILE A 287 19.61 9.17 2.39
CA ILE A 287 19.04 8.71 1.11
C ILE A 287 17.53 8.82 1.23
N ILE A 288 16.91 9.46 0.25
CA ILE A 288 15.45 9.58 0.17
C ILE A 288 15.01 9.10 -1.22
N PRO A 289 14.04 8.18 -1.32
CA PRO A 289 13.39 7.90 -2.59
C PRO A 289 12.68 9.17 -3.08
N LEU A 290 12.89 9.53 -4.34
CA LEU A 290 12.19 10.62 -5.01
C LEU A 290 11.26 10.04 -6.07
N ASN A 291 9.96 10.08 -5.80
CA ASN A 291 8.96 9.73 -6.79
C ASN A 291 8.71 10.95 -7.67
N ILE A 292 9.23 10.93 -8.89
CA ILE A 292 9.09 12.02 -9.86
C ILE A 292 8.30 11.44 -11.04
N GLY A 293 6.99 11.71 -11.03
CA GLY A 293 6.05 11.08 -11.97
C GLY A 293 5.92 9.58 -11.73
N THR A 294 6.13 8.81 -12.79
CA THR A 294 6.16 7.33 -12.76
C THR A 294 7.57 6.76 -12.55
N LYS A 295 8.59 7.61 -12.45
CA LYS A 295 9.99 7.19 -12.28
C LYS A 295 10.42 7.36 -10.82
N LEU A 296 11.09 6.33 -10.29
CA LEU A 296 11.81 6.45 -9.02
C LEU A 296 13.24 6.94 -9.26
N PHE A 297 13.59 8.01 -8.56
CA PHE A 297 14.95 8.50 -8.41
C PHE A 297 15.41 8.36 -6.96
N TRP A 298 16.70 8.50 -6.73
CA TRP A 298 17.28 8.47 -5.40
C TRP A 298 17.99 9.78 -5.12
N TYR A 299 17.47 10.55 -4.18
CA TYR A 299 18.17 11.69 -3.65
C TYR A 299 19.13 11.23 -2.58
N ALA A 300 20.37 11.68 -2.67
CA ALA A 300 21.34 11.40 -1.65
C ALA A 300 22.13 12.64 -1.23
N LYS A 301 22.25 12.78 0.08
CA LYS A 301 22.99 13.85 0.73
C LYS A 301 24.32 13.31 1.24
N GLN A 302 25.41 13.72 0.60
CA GLN A 302 26.79 13.33 0.97
C GLN A 302 27.39 14.27 2.03
N SER A 303 26.95 15.52 2.06
CA SER A 303 27.32 16.52 3.08
C SER A 303 26.20 17.56 3.18
N ASP A 304 26.33 18.60 4.01
CA ASP A 304 25.30 19.64 4.05
C ASP A 304 25.08 20.34 2.72
N ASN A 305 26.10 20.32 1.84
CA ASN A 305 26.11 21.06 0.59
C ASN A 305 26.15 20.18 -0.66
N ILE A 306 26.46 18.88 -0.53
CA ILE A 306 26.57 17.98 -1.68
C ILE A 306 25.34 17.08 -1.73
N LYS A 307 24.54 17.30 -2.77
CA LYS A 307 23.31 16.59 -3.08
C LYS A 307 23.41 16.02 -4.49
N THR A 308 23.13 14.73 -4.64
CA THR A 308 23.17 14.05 -5.95
C THR A 308 21.85 13.32 -6.14
N VAL A 309 21.29 13.41 -7.34
CA VAL A 309 20.12 12.62 -7.75
C VAL A 309 20.61 11.49 -8.63
N TYR A 310 20.22 10.27 -8.29
CA TYR A 310 20.52 9.06 -9.06
C TYR A 310 19.27 8.51 -9.71
N ASP A 311 19.40 7.93 -10.90
CA ASP A 311 18.33 7.13 -11.51
C ASP A 311 18.15 5.81 -10.73
N ASN A 312 17.15 5.02 -11.13
CA ASN A 312 16.91 3.72 -10.51
C ASN A 312 18.06 2.70 -10.73
N ASN A 313 18.90 2.91 -11.75
CA ASN A 313 20.11 2.12 -11.99
C ASN A 313 21.32 2.62 -11.18
N CYS A 314 21.11 3.61 -10.30
CA CYS A 314 22.14 4.22 -9.47
C CYS A 314 23.19 5.01 -10.27
N HIS A 315 22.88 5.46 -11.48
CA HIS A 315 23.71 6.42 -12.21
C HIS A 315 23.39 7.85 -11.74
N PRO A 316 24.40 8.69 -11.47
CA PRO A 316 24.16 10.08 -11.11
C PRO A 316 23.58 10.84 -12.31
N VAL A 317 22.33 11.28 -12.20
CA VAL A 317 21.64 12.10 -13.21
C VAL A 317 21.87 13.58 -12.96
N ILE A 318 21.95 13.98 -11.69
CA ILE A 318 22.33 15.34 -11.30
C ILE A 318 23.44 15.21 -10.26
N SER A 319 24.65 15.67 -10.61
CA SER A 319 25.79 15.68 -9.69
C SER A 319 26.11 17.09 -9.19
N SER A 320 26.28 17.21 -7.87
CA SER A 320 26.87 18.39 -7.23
C SER A 320 28.40 18.27 -7.35
N PRO A 321 29.07 19.32 -7.84
CA PRO A 321 29.28 20.49 -6.99
C PRO A 321 28.46 21.72 -7.39
N GLN A 322 27.78 21.71 -8.54
CA GLN A 322 27.15 22.93 -9.06
C GLN A 322 25.85 23.32 -8.35
N PHE A 323 25.20 22.39 -7.67
CA PHE A 323 23.94 22.63 -6.97
C PHE A 323 24.12 22.52 -5.45
N THR A 324 23.61 23.52 -4.74
CA THR A 324 23.57 23.59 -3.27
C THR A 324 22.25 23.05 -2.72
N ASP A 325 21.21 23.01 -3.54
CA ASP A 325 19.91 22.44 -3.20
C ASP A 325 19.26 21.73 -4.38
N ILE A 326 18.45 20.72 -4.08
CA ILE A 326 17.63 20.00 -5.06
C ILE A 326 16.32 19.67 -4.38
N ILE A 327 15.24 20.22 -4.92
CA ILE A 327 13.87 20.01 -4.48
C ILE A 327 13.19 19.17 -5.58
N PRO A 328 12.74 17.94 -5.25
CA PRO A 328 12.02 17.11 -6.18
C PRO A 328 10.77 17.83 -6.69
N ALA A 329 10.59 17.87 -8.01
CA ALA A 329 9.33 18.29 -8.61
C ALA A 329 8.47 17.07 -8.93
N LYS A 330 7.44 17.29 -9.74
CA LYS A 330 6.68 16.22 -10.37
C LYS A 330 7.28 15.86 -11.76
N GLU A 331 7.00 14.65 -12.23
CA GLU A 331 7.36 14.10 -13.54
C GLU A 331 8.86 13.97 -13.82
N ASN A 332 9.43 14.82 -14.68
CA ASN A 332 10.83 14.74 -15.09
C ASN A 332 11.59 16.00 -14.68
N TYR A 333 11.06 16.78 -13.74
CA TYR A 333 11.63 18.06 -13.35
C TYR A 333 12.17 18.02 -11.92
N VAL A 334 13.13 18.90 -11.64
CA VAL A 334 13.52 19.25 -10.28
C VAL A 334 13.76 20.74 -10.19
N ALA A 335 13.41 21.35 -9.06
CA ALA A 335 13.99 22.64 -8.73
C ALA A 335 15.38 22.39 -8.15
N ALA A 336 16.36 23.17 -8.57
CA ALA A 336 17.70 23.11 -8.00
C ALA A 336 18.16 24.52 -7.63
N ALA A 337 19.07 24.63 -6.68
CA ALA A 337 19.73 25.88 -6.36
C ALA A 337 21.17 25.89 -6.85
N LYS A 338 21.55 26.88 -7.65
CA LYS A 338 22.90 27.14 -8.13
C LYS A 338 23.29 28.56 -7.77
N GLY A 339 24.40 28.74 -7.05
CA GLY A 339 24.84 30.08 -6.61
C GLY A 339 23.84 30.80 -5.70
N GLY A 340 23.04 30.07 -4.91
CA GLY A 340 22.02 30.63 -4.03
C GLY A 340 20.74 31.12 -4.74
N LYS A 341 20.59 30.80 -6.03
CA LYS A 341 19.40 31.05 -6.82
C LYS A 341 18.79 29.76 -7.29
N TYR A 342 17.47 29.69 -7.35
CA TYR A 342 16.71 28.55 -7.81
C TYR A 342 16.36 28.67 -9.29
N GLY A 343 16.37 27.52 -9.96
CA GLY A 343 15.88 27.31 -11.31
C GLY A 343 15.26 25.92 -11.40
N ILE A 344 14.72 25.57 -12.57
CA ILE A 344 14.12 24.25 -12.84
C ILE A 344 14.93 23.55 -13.92
N LEU A 345 15.28 22.29 -13.66
CA LEU A 345 15.97 21.40 -14.59
C LEU A 345 15.03 20.29 -15.03
N GLU A 346 15.14 19.91 -16.29
CA GLU A 346 14.65 18.61 -16.76
C GLU A 346 15.70 17.55 -16.43
N LEU A 347 15.33 16.50 -15.71
CA LEU A 347 16.24 15.47 -15.19
C LEU A 347 16.97 14.71 -16.30
N ASP A 348 16.23 14.21 -17.29
CA ASP A 348 16.81 13.35 -18.34
C ASP A 348 17.85 14.10 -19.18
N THR A 349 17.61 15.38 -19.49
CA THR A 349 18.49 16.19 -20.35
C THR A 349 19.44 17.09 -19.57
N GLN A 350 19.19 17.29 -18.27
CA GLN A 350 19.78 18.32 -17.43
C GLN A 350 19.64 19.74 -18.02
N LYS A 351 18.69 19.93 -18.94
CA LYS A 351 18.45 21.23 -19.56
C LYS A 351 17.81 22.15 -18.54
N GLU A 352 18.36 23.34 -18.44
CA GLU A 352 17.74 24.45 -17.73
C GLU A 352 16.44 24.83 -18.45
N VAL A 353 15.32 24.61 -17.76
CA VAL A 353 14.00 24.94 -18.26
C VAL A 353 13.53 26.27 -17.69
N ILE A 354 13.83 26.52 -16.42
CA ILE A 354 13.76 27.85 -15.80
C ILE A 354 15.15 28.25 -15.32
N PRO A 355 15.62 29.48 -15.64
CA PRO A 355 16.93 29.94 -15.24
C PRO A 355 17.11 30.07 -13.73
N PHE A 356 18.36 29.90 -13.29
CA PHE A 356 18.76 30.06 -11.88
C PHE A 356 18.87 31.54 -11.48
N GLU A 357 17.74 32.26 -11.49
CA GLU A 357 17.67 33.68 -11.11
C GLU A 357 16.68 33.96 -9.98
N TYR A 358 15.85 32.98 -9.64
CA TYR A 358 14.82 33.09 -8.63
C TYR A 358 15.39 32.88 -7.21
N LEU A 359 14.77 33.52 -6.23
CA LEU A 359 15.12 33.35 -4.82
C LEU A 359 14.57 32.06 -4.23
N ASP A 360 13.52 31.50 -4.84
CA ASP A 360 12.80 30.32 -4.36
C ASP A 360 11.91 29.78 -5.48
N VAL A 361 11.56 28.49 -5.41
CA VAL A 361 10.64 27.81 -6.34
C VAL A 361 9.73 26.88 -5.55
N ILE A 362 8.42 27.00 -5.78
CA ILE A 362 7.40 26.15 -5.17
C ILE A 362 6.58 25.48 -6.26
N PHE A 363 6.42 24.15 -6.16
CA PHE A 363 5.52 23.37 -7.00
C PHE A 363 4.10 23.46 -6.44
N ILE A 364 3.18 24.09 -7.17
CA ILE A 364 1.82 24.34 -6.68
C ILE A 364 0.86 23.24 -7.14
N THR A 365 0.94 22.89 -8.43
CA THR A 365 0.35 21.66 -9.00
C THR A 365 1.40 20.95 -9.86
N GLU A 366 0.94 19.87 -10.49
CA GLU A 366 1.65 19.12 -11.53
C GLU A 366 2.17 19.99 -12.67
N THR A 367 1.44 21.06 -12.98
CA THR A 367 1.67 21.90 -14.16
C THR A 367 1.84 23.38 -13.83
N VAL A 368 1.90 23.76 -12.55
CA VAL A 368 2.01 25.18 -12.14
C VAL A 368 3.11 25.36 -11.10
N PHE A 369 4.02 26.27 -11.42
CA PHE A 369 5.16 26.64 -10.58
C PHE A 369 5.00 28.08 -10.07
N ALA A 370 5.33 28.31 -8.80
CA ALA A 370 5.51 29.66 -8.26
C ALA A 370 7.00 29.96 -8.12
N LEU A 371 7.45 31.06 -8.72
CA LEU A 371 8.85 31.46 -8.76
C LEU A 371 9.03 32.77 -8.01
N ARG A 372 9.94 32.83 -7.04
CA ARG A 372 10.12 34.03 -6.22
C ARG A 372 11.17 34.96 -6.82
N THR A 373 10.75 36.14 -7.25
CA THR A 373 11.67 37.23 -7.62
C THR A 373 12.03 38.06 -6.38
N PRO A 374 12.99 39.00 -6.46
CA PRO A 374 13.24 39.95 -5.37
C PRO A 374 12.03 40.81 -4.99
N LYS A 375 11.02 40.94 -5.85
CA LYS A 375 9.88 41.83 -5.63
C LYS A 375 8.57 41.09 -5.35
N TYR A 376 8.31 39.98 -6.04
CA TYR A 376 7.03 39.28 -6.02
C TYR A 376 7.19 37.80 -6.41
N TRP A 377 6.07 37.07 -6.49
CA TRP A 377 6.02 35.71 -7.00
C TRP A 377 5.38 35.70 -8.39
N GLU A 378 5.98 34.94 -9.31
CA GLU A 378 5.48 34.69 -10.67
C GLU A 378 4.87 33.29 -10.73
N PHE A 379 3.72 33.13 -11.40
CA PHE A 379 3.12 31.83 -11.66
C PHE A 379 3.30 31.49 -13.11
N VAL A 380 3.88 30.33 -13.37
CA VAL A 380 4.11 29.85 -14.73
C VAL A 380 3.55 28.44 -14.90
N ASP A 381 3.11 28.12 -16.11
CA ASP A 381 2.63 26.79 -16.48
C ASP A 381 3.81 25.83 -16.75
N GLU A 382 3.48 24.59 -17.15
CA GLU A 382 4.48 23.56 -17.48
C GLU A 382 5.29 23.91 -18.75
N GLN A 383 4.77 24.80 -19.59
CA GLN A 383 5.46 25.40 -20.73
C GLN A 383 6.15 26.72 -20.37
N TYR A 384 6.13 27.11 -19.10
CA TYR A 384 6.72 28.32 -18.54
C TYR A 384 6.09 29.62 -19.05
N ASN A 385 4.87 29.56 -19.57
CA ASN A 385 4.10 30.75 -19.84
C ASN A 385 3.57 31.30 -18.53
N GLU A 386 3.67 32.61 -18.34
CA GLU A 386 3.06 33.29 -17.21
C GLU A 386 1.53 33.06 -17.21
N ILE A 387 1.00 32.46 -16.14
CA ILE A 387 -0.44 32.19 -15.97
C ILE A 387 -1.19 33.47 -15.55
N GLY A 388 -0.46 34.50 -15.16
CA GLY A 388 -0.97 35.82 -14.82
C GLY A 388 -0.17 36.46 -13.69
N GLY A 389 0.16 37.74 -13.88
CA GLY A 389 0.94 38.53 -12.93
C GLY A 389 0.13 38.91 -11.70
N ILE A 390 0.37 38.22 -10.58
CA ILE A 390 -0.05 38.69 -9.27
C ILE A 390 1.07 39.58 -8.71
N ASP A 391 1.12 40.82 -9.21
CA ASP A 391 2.18 41.76 -8.85
C ASP A 391 2.17 42.12 -7.36
N ASN A 392 3.36 42.10 -6.74
CA ASN A 392 3.65 42.63 -5.41
C ASN A 392 2.89 42.00 -4.22
N LEU A 393 2.45 40.75 -4.34
CA LEU A 393 1.72 40.09 -3.26
C LEU A 393 2.62 39.13 -2.46
N LYS A 394 2.45 39.15 -1.12
CA LYS A 394 2.99 38.09 -0.27
C LYS A 394 2.09 36.87 -0.44
N ILE A 395 2.60 35.85 -1.12
CA ILE A 395 1.77 34.72 -1.52
C ILE A 395 1.93 33.54 -0.58
N ARG A 396 0.79 32.97 -0.20
CA ARG A 396 0.69 31.64 0.39
C ARG A 396 -0.28 30.80 -0.46
N PRO A 397 0.18 29.69 -1.07
CA PRO A 397 -0.73 28.80 -1.77
C PRO A 397 -1.66 28.12 -0.75
N LEU A 398 -2.94 28.14 -1.06
CA LEU A 398 -3.97 27.30 -0.45
C LEU A 398 -4.28 26.20 -1.47
N ASN A 399 -3.68 25.04 -1.25
CA ASN A 399 -4.01 23.86 -2.03
C ASN A 399 -5.40 23.40 -1.59
N THR A 400 -6.35 23.25 -2.51
CA THR A 400 -7.66 22.65 -2.26
C THR A 400 -7.83 21.44 -3.18
N GLU A 401 -8.88 20.63 -3.02
CA GLU A 401 -9.13 19.48 -3.90
C GLU A 401 -9.31 19.90 -5.38
N GLY A 402 -8.20 20.06 -6.12
CA GLY A 402 -8.16 20.41 -7.54
C GLY A 402 -8.28 21.91 -7.89
N LYS A 403 -8.36 22.82 -6.90
CA LYS A 403 -8.23 24.27 -7.13
C LYS A 403 -7.05 24.78 -6.32
N ILE A 404 -6.32 25.74 -6.87
CA ILE A 404 -5.29 26.46 -6.15
C ILE A 404 -5.81 27.87 -5.94
N TYR A 405 -5.76 28.31 -4.69
CA TYR A 405 -5.95 29.69 -4.37
C TYR A 405 -4.66 30.32 -3.85
N ILE A 406 -4.52 31.62 -4.12
CA ILE A 406 -3.37 32.41 -3.73
C ILE A 406 -3.86 33.44 -2.71
N GLN A 407 -3.35 33.35 -1.48
CA GLN A 407 -3.55 34.41 -0.50
C GLN A 407 -2.60 35.55 -0.79
N SER A 408 -3.09 36.77 -0.60
CA SER A 408 -2.29 37.98 -0.66
C SER A 408 -2.65 38.93 0.46
N GLU A 409 -1.65 39.59 1.03
CA GLU A 409 -1.84 40.69 1.97
C GLU A 409 -1.85 42.05 1.24
N GLU A 410 -3.00 42.73 1.22
CA GLU A 410 -3.20 44.08 0.70
C GLU A 410 -3.58 45.02 1.83
N LYS A 411 -2.71 45.98 2.16
CA LYS A 411 -2.94 46.97 3.24
C LYS A 411 -3.30 46.31 4.59
N GLY A 412 -2.68 45.17 4.90
CA GLY A 412 -2.91 44.43 6.14
C GLY A 412 -4.17 43.55 6.16
N LYS A 413 -4.84 43.36 5.02
CA LYS A 413 -5.99 42.46 4.86
C LYS A 413 -5.71 41.41 3.80
N ILE A 414 -6.33 40.23 3.94
CA ILE A 414 -6.11 39.09 3.06
C ILE A 414 -7.14 39.08 1.93
N ALA A 415 -6.65 39.14 0.69
CA ALA A 415 -7.38 38.77 -0.51
C ALA A 415 -7.06 37.32 -0.90
N VAL A 416 -7.98 36.71 -1.65
CA VAL A 416 -7.76 35.39 -2.26
C VAL A 416 -7.98 35.48 -3.75
N TYR A 417 -7.09 34.89 -4.52
CA TYR A 417 -7.12 34.84 -5.97
C TYR A 417 -7.15 33.40 -6.44
N ASP A 418 -7.74 33.13 -7.61
CA ASP A 418 -7.44 31.90 -8.33
C ASP A 418 -6.13 32.05 -9.14
N LEU A 419 -5.70 30.98 -9.81
CA LEU A 419 -4.47 30.98 -10.61
C LEU A 419 -4.51 31.94 -11.80
N THR A 420 -5.68 32.30 -12.31
CA THR A 420 -5.83 33.26 -13.41
C THR A 420 -5.64 34.71 -12.93
N GLY A 421 -5.42 34.91 -11.63
CA GLY A 421 -5.39 36.22 -11.00
C GLY A 421 -6.79 36.81 -10.78
N LYS A 422 -7.87 36.04 -11.00
CA LYS A 422 -9.22 36.50 -10.68
C LYS A 422 -9.37 36.51 -9.16
N LYS A 423 -9.76 37.66 -8.64
CA LYS A 423 -10.03 37.87 -7.22
C LYS A 423 -11.28 37.09 -6.80
N ILE A 424 -11.07 36.13 -5.90
CA ILE A 424 -12.09 35.27 -5.30
C ILE A 424 -12.61 35.89 -4.01
N LEU A 425 -11.71 36.38 -3.14
CA LEU A 425 -12.05 37.13 -1.95
C LEU A 425 -11.39 38.52 -1.98
N GLN A 426 -12.20 39.54 -1.67
CA GLN A 426 -11.71 40.91 -1.50
C GLN A 426 -10.82 41.03 -0.25
N PRO A 427 -9.86 41.98 -0.22
CA PRO A 427 -8.96 42.20 0.91
C PRO A 427 -9.69 42.87 2.09
N LEU A 428 -10.62 42.14 2.71
CA LEU A 428 -11.46 42.61 3.82
C LEU A 428 -11.14 41.88 5.13
N TYR A 429 -10.44 40.75 5.05
CA TYR A 429 -10.29 39.79 6.13
C TYR A 429 -8.93 39.91 6.82
N ASP A 430 -8.89 39.75 8.14
CA ASP A 430 -7.65 39.68 8.93
C ASP A 430 -6.94 38.34 8.73
N SER A 431 -7.70 37.27 8.55
CA SER A 431 -7.18 35.95 8.20
C SER A 431 -8.14 35.20 7.30
N VAL A 432 -7.60 34.33 6.45
CA VAL A 432 -8.36 33.39 5.62
C VAL A 432 -7.74 32.01 5.77
N SER A 433 -8.56 30.98 5.82
CA SER A 433 -8.17 29.57 5.70
C SER A 433 -9.19 28.82 4.87
N TYR A 434 -8.81 27.71 4.25
CA TYR A 434 -9.73 26.89 3.47
C TYR A 434 -10.09 25.61 4.23
N ASP A 435 -11.39 25.38 4.42
CA ASP A 435 -11.91 24.15 5.00
C ASP A 435 -12.15 23.13 3.87
N HIS A 436 -11.26 22.15 3.77
CA HIS A 436 -11.34 21.10 2.76
C HIS A 436 -12.61 20.25 2.87
N SER A 437 -13.09 20.01 4.09
CA SER A 437 -14.25 19.13 4.32
C SER A 437 -15.55 19.76 3.83
N MET A 438 -15.66 21.08 3.98
CA MET A 438 -16.87 21.85 3.65
C MET A 438 -16.73 22.64 2.34
N LYS A 439 -15.56 22.59 1.68
CA LYS A 439 -15.25 23.29 0.42
C LYS A 439 -15.56 24.79 0.46
N ARG A 440 -15.14 25.47 1.53
CA ARG A 440 -15.42 26.90 1.77
C ARG A 440 -14.25 27.60 2.47
N PHE A 441 -14.20 28.92 2.40
CA PHE A 441 -13.26 29.70 3.18
C PHE A 441 -13.81 30.00 4.57
N THR A 442 -12.97 29.81 5.59
CA THR A 442 -13.16 30.39 6.92
C THR A 442 -12.39 31.70 6.96
N VAL A 443 -13.11 32.79 7.20
CA VAL A 443 -12.55 34.15 7.18
C VAL A 443 -12.75 34.80 8.53
N VAL A 444 -11.80 35.64 8.94
CA VAL A 444 -11.91 36.46 10.15
C VAL A 444 -11.95 37.92 9.73
N GLN A 445 -12.96 38.67 10.19
CA GLN A 445 -13.06 40.11 9.98
C GLN A 445 -13.33 40.81 11.32
N ASN A 446 -12.41 41.69 11.72
CA ASN A 446 -12.44 42.41 13.00
C ASN A 446 -12.61 41.47 14.20
N GLY A 447 -11.88 40.35 14.19
CA GLY A 447 -11.91 39.34 15.25
C GLY A 447 -13.15 38.44 15.27
N LYS A 448 -14.07 38.56 14.30
CA LYS A 448 -15.22 37.66 14.16
C LYS A 448 -15.01 36.68 13.02
N GLU A 449 -15.23 35.40 13.29
CA GLU A 449 -15.15 34.32 12.31
C GLU A 449 -16.47 34.17 11.54
N SER A 450 -16.39 33.97 10.23
CA SER A 450 -17.52 33.63 9.36
C SER A 450 -17.06 32.71 8.22
N PHE A 451 -18.01 32.23 7.42
CA PHE A 451 -17.75 31.37 6.27
C PHE A 451 -18.13 32.09 4.98
N VAL A 452 -17.30 31.92 3.94
CA VAL A 452 -17.60 32.39 2.59
C VAL A 452 -17.57 31.19 1.66
N GLU A 453 -18.72 30.90 1.07
CA GLU A 453 -18.85 29.91 0.01
C GLU A 453 -18.35 30.47 -1.31
N VAL A 454 -17.76 29.59 -2.12
CA VAL A 454 -17.12 29.93 -3.38
C VAL A 454 -17.66 28.96 -4.41
N GLU A 455 -18.24 29.49 -5.49
CA GLU A 455 -18.71 28.68 -6.62
C GLU A 455 -17.53 28.11 -7.43
#